data_AF-A0A1M6CWK0-F1
#
_entry.id   AF-A0A1M6CWK0-F1
#
_cell.length_a   1.000
_cell.length_b   1.000
_cell.length_c   1.000
_cell.angle_alpha   90.00
_cell.angle_beta   90.00
_cell.angle_gamma   90.00
#
_symmetry.space_group_name_H-M   'P 1'
#
loop_
_entity.id
_entity.type
_entity.pdbx_description
1 polymer ?
#
loop_
_entity_poly.entity_id
_entity_poly.type
_entity_poly.pdbx_seq_one_letter_code
_entity_poly.pdbx_strand_id
1 'polypeptide(L)'
;MFKILLIIAIIWLLVGHILMWTLGRKLAPSGGLDSIANALFYVMVWRSLVWGLPIILTLVCLFSWLYNSHIGMIKYVILAIVFVIILRKLYGTVGRQILMTPLKNSSAIEKYGTWIERENKWISRYGATVRTEYDYICEYIAKKVVDAAVLNIAHIYPKTYQKKRVEYVNAALQEATKTIPHVTGYEYIMDITSIIPKRTNAPAYGYLLSNAELLAISEHYGKRLNTEHFGDRYQFSKNASNNFHSNYPMVAIFYDDGTMDLEVTAPVIKY
;
A
#
# COMPACT_ATOMS: atom_id res chain seq x y z
N MET A 1 -39.44 -27.18 18.00
CA MET A 1 -38.89 -26.22 17.01
C MET A 1 -37.36 -26.32 16.88
N PHE A 2 -36.59 -26.15 17.96
CA PHE A 2 -35.11 -26.23 17.93
C PHE A 2 -34.56 -27.55 17.35
N LYS A 3 -35.10 -28.71 17.75
CA LYS A 3 -34.71 -30.03 17.22
C LYS A 3 -34.92 -30.15 15.70
N ILE A 4 -35.98 -29.56 15.17
CA ILE A 4 -36.30 -29.60 13.72
C ILE A 4 -35.34 -28.71 12.94
N LEU A 5 -35.01 -27.52 13.45
CA LEU A 5 -34.06 -26.59 12.84
C LEU A 5 -32.62 -27.12 12.85
N LEU A 6 -32.23 -27.84 13.91
CA LEU A 6 -30.95 -28.55 13.99
C LEU A 6 -30.84 -29.65 12.93
N ILE A 7 -31.90 -30.45 12.75
CA ILE A 7 -31.96 -31.50 11.73
C ILE A 7 -31.86 -30.88 10.32
N ILE A 8 -32.57 -29.79 10.06
CA ILE A 8 -32.50 -29.05 8.79
C ILE A 8 -31.07 -28.53 8.55
N ALA A 9 -30.40 -27.98 9.57
CA ALA A 9 -29.02 -27.51 9.44
C ALA A 9 -28.01 -28.64 9.15
N ILE A 10 -28.17 -29.81 9.79
CA ILE A 10 -27.32 -30.99 9.55
C ILE A 10 -27.53 -31.54 8.14
N ILE A 11 -28.79 -31.67 7.69
CA ILE A 11 -29.11 -32.11 6.33
C ILE A 11 -28.57 -31.11 5.30
N TRP A 12 -28.66 -29.80 5.56
CA TRP A 12 -28.11 -28.77 4.69
C TRP A 12 -26.58 -28.84 4.57
N LEU A 13 -25.88 -29.08 5.69
CA LEU A 13 -24.42 -29.28 5.68
C LEU A 13 -24.04 -30.50 4.83
N LEU A 14 -24.76 -31.62 4.98
CA LEU A 14 -24.54 -32.83 4.18
C LEU A 14 -24.79 -32.60 2.68
N VAL A 15 -25.95 -32.03 2.32
CA VAL A 15 -26.32 -31.73 0.93
C VAL A 15 -25.38 -30.73 0.29
N GLY A 16 -24.98 -29.68 1.03
CA GLY A 16 -24.01 -28.68 0.59
C GLY A 16 -22.64 -29.29 0.30
N HIS A 17 -22.14 -30.19 1.15
CA HIS A 17 -20.87 -30.88 0.91
C HIS A 17 -20.93 -31.84 -0.29
N ILE A 18 -22.05 -32.56 -0.50
CA ILE A 18 -22.22 -33.49 -1.64
C ILE A 18 -22.32 -32.75 -2.99
N LEU A 19 -23.11 -31.66 -3.05
CA LEU A 19 -23.22 -30.82 -4.26
C LEU A 19 -21.88 -30.19 -4.64
N MET A 20 -21.10 -29.78 -3.64
CA MET A 20 -19.79 -29.20 -3.89
C MET A 20 -18.75 -30.27 -4.24
N TRP A 21 -18.77 -31.46 -3.63
CA TRP A 21 -17.90 -32.56 -4.05
C TRP A 21 -18.14 -32.98 -5.51
N THR A 22 -19.39 -32.88 -5.99
CA THR A 22 -19.74 -33.15 -7.38
C THR A 22 -19.37 -32.01 -8.33
N LEU A 23 -19.52 -30.75 -7.92
CA LEU A 23 -19.06 -29.58 -8.70
C LEU A 23 -17.53 -29.49 -8.78
N GLY A 24 -16.84 -29.70 -7.66
CA GLY A 24 -15.38 -29.69 -7.58
C GLY A 24 -14.74 -30.77 -8.45
N ARG A 25 -15.37 -31.93 -8.63
CA ARG A 25 -14.87 -32.96 -9.56
C ARG A 25 -15.10 -32.62 -11.04
N LYS A 26 -16.10 -31.79 -11.37
CA LYS A 26 -16.37 -31.38 -12.75
C LYS A 26 -15.64 -30.10 -13.17
N LEU A 27 -15.29 -29.24 -12.22
CA LEU A 27 -14.78 -27.88 -12.47
C LEU A 27 -13.41 -27.63 -11.80
N ALA A 28 -12.71 -28.68 -11.35
CA ALA A 28 -11.40 -28.55 -10.74
C ALA A 28 -10.42 -27.82 -11.68
N PRO A 29 -9.68 -26.81 -11.21
CA PRO A 29 -8.82 -26.01 -12.08
C PRO A 29 -7.61 -26.83 -12.56
N SER A 30 -7.44 -26.98 -13.88
CA SER A 30 -6.33 -27.73 -14.50
C SER A 30 -5.02 -26.94 -14.66
N GLY A 31 -4.82 -25.88 -13.85
CA GLY A 31 -3.63 -25.02 -13.87
C GLY A 31 -3.75 -23.79 -14.78
N GLY A 32 -3.12 -22.66 -14.35
CA GLY A 32 -3.13 -21.36 -15.04
C GLY A 32 -3.60 -20.18 -14.15
N LEU A 33 -3.45 -18.93 -14.60
CA LEU A 33 -3.87 -17.72 -13.85
C LEU A 33 -5.39 -17.63 -13.66
N ASP A 34 -6.19 -18.05 -14.66
CA ASP A 34 -7.65 -18.18 -14.57
C ASP A 34 -8.10 -19.24 -13.54
N SER A 35 -7.18 -20.14 -13.17
CA SER A 35 -7.42 -21.19 -12.18
C SER A 35 -7.49 -20.65 -10.75
N ILE A 36 -6.80 -19.53 -10.46
CA ILE A 36 -6.77 -18.90 -9.14
C ILE A 36 -8.05 -18.10 -8.89
N ALA A 37 -8.55 -17.38 -9.89
CA ALA A 37 -9.82 -16.65 -9.80
C ALA A 37 -11.02 -17.60 -9.63
N ASN A 38 -11.03 -18.71 -10.38
CA ASN A 38 -12.04 -19.76 -10.22
C ASN A 38 -11.93 -20.48 -8.86
N ALA A 39 -10.73 -20.70 -8.34
CA ALA A 39 -10.53 -21.26 -7.00
C ALA A 39 -11.01 -20.30 -5.89
N LEU A 40 -10.77 -19.00 -6.02
CA LEU A 40 -11.26 -17.98 -5.08
C LEU A 40 -12.78 -17.85 -5.12
N PHE A 41 -13.38 -17.83 -6.31
CA PHE A 41 -14.83 -17.82 -6.49
C PHE A 41 -15.46 -19.09 -5.87
N TYR A 42 -14.86 -20.26 -6.10
CA TYR A 42 -15.31 -21.53 -5.52
C TYR A 42 -15.22 -21.53 -3.99
N VAL A 43 -14.15 -20.98 -3.39
CA VAL A 43 -14.01 -20.85 -1.93
C VAL A 43 -15.01 -19.84 -1.34
N MET A 44 -15.31 -18.73 -2.03
CA MET A 44 -16.33 -17.77 -1.61
C MET A 44 -17.73 -18.36 -1.68
N VAL A 45 -18.09 -19.03 -2.77
CA VAL A 45 -19.38 -19.72 -2.95
C VAL A 45 -19.54 -20.85 -1.93
N TRP A 46 -18.46 -21.62 -1.67
CA TRP A 46 -18.40 -22.64 -0.62
C TRP A 46 -18.71 -22.06 0.77
N ARG A 47 -18.05 -20.96 1.15
CA ARG A 47 -18.28 -20.32 2.46
C ARG A 47 -19.71 -19.79 2.60
N SER A 48 -20.27 -19.20 1.55
CA SER A 48 -21.61 -18.61 1.62
C SER A 48 -22.74 -19.64 1.59
N LEU A 49 -22.65 -20.68 0.75
CA LEU A 49 -23.72 -21.67 0.59
C LEU A 49 -23.73 -22.73 1.70
N VAL A 50 -22.56 -23.22 2.11
CA VAL A 50 -22.46 -24.29 3.12
C VAL A 50 -22.61 -23.73 4.53
N TRP A 51 -22.00 -22.58 4.82
CA TRP A 51 -21.96 -22.03 6.18
C TRP A 51 -22.93 -20.87 6.40
N GLY A 52 -23.39 -20.17 5.35
CA GLY A 52 -24.32 -19.05 5.49
C GLY A 52 -25.65 -19.46 6.10
N LEU A 53 -26.32 -20.47 5.54
CA LEU A 53 -27.65 -20.90 6.02
C LEU A 53 -27.61 -21.44 7.48
N PRO A 54 -26.65 -22.31 7.87
CA PRO A 54 -26.54 -22.76 9.26
C PRO A 54 -26.23 -21.64 10.25
N ILE A 55 -25.39 -20.65 9.88
CA ILE A 55 -25.08 -19.50 10.74
C ILE A 55 -26.33 -18.64 10.93
N ILE A 56 -27.07 -18.34 9.86
CA ILE A 56 -28.32 -17.56 9.94
C ILE A 56 -29.37 -18.30 10.78
N LEU A 57 -29.56 -19.60 10.54
CA LEU A 57 -30.49 -20.42 11.32
C LEU A 57 -30.12 -20.49 12.80
N THR A 58 -28.82 -20.59 13.11
CA THR A 58 -28.32 -20.58 14.49
C THR A 58 -28.59 -19.24 15.16
N LEU A 59 -28.33 -18.13 14.45
CA LEU A 59 -28.63 -16.78 14.95
C LEU A 59 -30.14 -16.59 15.19
N VAL A 60 -30.99 -16.98 14.24
CA VAL A 60 -32.45 -16.88 14.37
C VAL A 60 -32.97 -17.77 15.51
N CYS A 61 -32.43 -18.97 15.68
CA CYS A 61 -32.75 -19.84 16.81
C CYS A 61 -32.34 -19.22 18.15
N LEU A 62 -31.12 -18.68 18.22
CA LEU A 62 -30.58 -18.03 19.42
C LEU A 62 -31.43 -16.80 19.78
N PHE A 63 -31.76 -15.96 18.81
CA PHE A 63 -32.63 -14.79 19.00
C PHE A 63 -34.06 -15.17 19.39
N SER A 64 -34.64 -16.21 18.77
CA SER A 64 -35.99 -16.71 19.12
C SER A 64 -36.04 -17.30 20.53
N TRP A 65 -34.98 -18.02 20.94
CA TRP A 65 -34.86 -18.56 22.30
C TRP A 65 -34.65 -17.44 23.33
N LEU A 66 -33.79 -16.47 23.05
CA LEU A 66 -33.59 -15.26 23.87
C LEU A 66 -34.89 -14.47 24.03
N TYR A 67 -35.68 -14.32 22.96
CA TYR A 67 -36.96 -13.60 23.00
C TYR A 67 -38.03 -14.32 23.82
N ASN A 68 -38.16 -15.63 23.66
CA ASN A 68 -39.22 -16.40 24.32
C ASN A 68 -38.92 -16.76 25.79
N SER A 69 -37.66 -16.94 26.16
CA SER A 69 -37.29 -17.49 27.48
C SER A 69 -36.51 -16.51 28.36
N HIS A 70 -35.82 -15.53 27.77
CA HIS A 70 -34.90 -14.65 28.49
C HIS A 70 -34.92 -13.23 27.92
N ILE A 71 -36.11 -12.66 27.73
CA ILE A 71 -36.30 -11.36 27.05
C ILE A 71 -35.48 -10.22 27.69
N GLY A 72 -35.29 -10.28 29.02
CA GLY A 72 -34.45 -9.36 29.77
C GLY A 72 -32.95 -9.46 29.49
N MET A 73 -32.47 -10.55 28.85
CA MET A 73 -31.07 -10.73 28.46
C MET A 73 -30.74 -10.16 27.07
N ILE A 74 -31.75 -9.87 26.24
CA ILE A 74 -31.56 -9.28 24.90
C ILE A 74 -30.79 -7.96 24.99
N LYS A 75 -31.05 -7.15 26.03
CA LYS A 75 -30.33 -5.90 26.27
C LYS A 75 -28.82 -6.10 26.45
N TYR A 76 -28.39 -7.22 27.06
CA TYR A 76 -26.97 -7.55 27.23
C TYR A 76 -26.34 -8.05 25.93
N VAL A 77 -27.10 -8.78 25.10
CA VAL A 77 -26.64 -9.21 23.75
C VAL A 77 -26.45 -8.00 22.83
N ILE A 78 -27.40 -7.06 22.82
CA ILE A 78 -27.26 -5.80 22.08
C ILE A 78 -26.07 -5.00 22.62
N LEU A 79 -25.92 -4.89 23.94
CA LEU A 79 -24.78 -4.22 24.57
C LEU A 79 -23.45 -4.86 24.16
N ALA A 80 -23.36 -6.19 24.13
CA ALA A 80 -22.17 -6.91 23.69
C ALA A 80 -21.84 -6.66 22.21
N ILE A 81 -22.85 -6.63 21.33
CA ILE A 81 -22.64 -6.31 19.90
C ILE A 81 -22.14 -4.87 19.75
N VAL A 82 -22.77 -3.91 20.43
CA VAL A 82 -22.34 -2.50 20.44
C VAL A 82 -20.91 -2.38 20.98
N PHE A 83 -20.58 -3.10 22.05
CA PHE A 83 -19.23 -3.14 22.62
C PHE A 83 -18.20 -3.70 21.63
N VAL A 84 -18.51 -4.79 20.91
CA VAL A 84 -17.64 -5.34 19.86
C VAL A 84 -17.44 -4.34 18.72
N ILE A 85 -18.49 -3.62 18.30
CA ILE A 85 -18.38 -2.58 17.27
C ILE A 85 -17.48 -1.43 17.75
N ILE A 86 -17.62 -0.99 19.00
CA ILE A 86 -16.79 0.04 19.61
C ILE A 86 -15.33 -0.43 19.69
N LEU A 87 -15.06 -1.63 20.20
CA LEU A 87 -13.71 -2.21 20.26
C LEU A 87 -13.08 -2.34 18.88
N ARG A 88 -13.85 -2.76 17.87
CA ARG A 88 -13.38 -2.85 16.48
C ARG A 88 -12.99 -1.47 15.94
N LYS A 89 -13.77 -0.44 16.23
CA LYS A 89 -13.43 0.96 15.88
C LYS A 89 -12.15 1.41 16.59
N LEU A 90 -12.04 1.17 17.90
CA LEU A 90 -10.86 1.52 18.70
C LEU A 90 -9.59 0.80 18.23
N TYR A 91 -9.68 -0.47 17.85
CA TYR A 91 -8.57 -1.20 17.26
C TYR A 91 -8.17 -0.63 15.89
N GLY A 92 -9.17 -0.31 15.06
CA GLY A 92 -8.97 0.26 13.72
C GLY A 92 -8.26 1.62 13.73
N THR A 93 -8.44 2.42 14.79
CA THR A 93 -7.79 3.72 14.96
C THR A 93 -6.57 3.65 15.87
N VAL A 94 -6.76 3.42 17.17
CA VAL A 94 -5.71 3.51 18.19
C VAL A 94 -4.79 2.30 18.16
N GLY A 95 -5.36 1.09 18.01
CA GLY A 95 -4.57 -0.15 17.94
C GLY A 95 -3.58 -0.15 16.78
N ARG A 96 -4.03 0.27 15.59
CA ARG A 96 -3.14 0.42 14.42
C ARG A 96 -2.08 1.50 14.61
N GLN A 97 -2.41 2.63 15.22
CA GLN A 97 -1.43 3.70 15.53
C GLN A 97 -0.33 3.24 16.47
N ILE A 98 -0.64 2.42 17.47
CA ILE A 98 0.34 1.88 18.42
C ILE A 98 1.18 0.78 17.77
N LEU A 99 0.56 -0.09 16.98
CA LEU A 99 1.21 -1.27 16.41
C LEU A 99 2.03 -0.98 15.16
N MET A 100 1.74 0.10 14.43
CA MET A 100 2.42 0.44 13.18
C MET A 100 3.47 1.52 13.46
N THR A 101 4.59 1.17 14.08
CA THR A 101 5.69 2.11 14.32
C THR A 101 6.47 2.42 13.03
N PRO A 102 7.27 3.51 12.98
CA PRO A 102 8.11 3.81 11.81
C PRO A 102 9.01 2.65 11.39
N LEU A 103 9.64 1.97 12.36
CA LEU A 103 10.49 0.81 12.11
C LEU A 103 9.70 -0.37 11.52
N LYS A 104 8.51 -0.64 12.05
CA LYS A 104 7.67 -1.72 11.53
C LYS A 104 7.18 -1.41 10.11
N ASN A 105 6.77 -0.17 9.85
CA ASN A 105 6.42 0.27 8.51
C ASN A 105 7.58 0.09 7.53
N SER A 106 8.79 0.49 7.95
CA SER A 106 10.02 0.31 7.18
C SER A 106 10.31 -1.16 6.89
N SER A 107 10.17 -2.05 7.89
CA SER A 107 10.37 -3.49 7.72
C SER A 107 9.36 -4.18 6.78
N ALA A 108 8.19 -3.57 6.56
CA ALA A 108 7.17 -4.07 5.65
C ALA A 108 7.42 -3.65 4.19
N ILE A 109 8.36 -2.73 3.95
CA ILE A 109 8.77 -2.32 2.61
C ILE A 109 9.65 -3.41 2.02
N GLU A 110 9.38 -3.76 0.78
CA GLU A 110 10.21 -4.71 0.04
C GLU A 110 11.62 -4.17 -0.14
N LYS A 111 12.65 -4.99 0.10
CA LYS A 111 14.05 -4.63 -0.04
C LYS A 111 14.48 -4.53 -1.50
N TYR A 112 15.46 -3.65 -1.78
CA TYR A 112 15.94 -3.37 -3.13
C TYR A 112 16.36 -4.63 -3.89
N GLY A 113 17.20 -5.49 -3.28
CA GLY A 113 17.68 -6.72 -3.91
C GLY A 113 16.56 -7.68 -4.35
N THR A 114 15.50 -7.81 -3.55
CA THR A 114 14.35 -8.65 -3.90
C THR A 114 13.51 -8.00 -5.00
N TRP A 115 13.32 -6.68 -4.92
CA TRP A 115 12.57 -5.93 -5.91
C TRP A 115 13.25 -5.97 -7.29
N ILE A 116 14.55 -5.69 -7.37
CA ILE A 116 15.29 -5.64 -8.63
C ILE A 116 15.40 -7.02 -9.28
N GLU A 117 15.56 -8.09 -8.50
CA GLU A 117 15.55 -9.46 -9.03
C GLU A 117 14.20 -9.80 -9.67
N ARG A 118 13.10 -9.39 -9.03
CA ARG A 118 11.76 -9.54 -9.59
C ARG A 118 11.61 -8.73 -10.88
N GLU A 119 12.03 -7.47 -10.88
CA GLU A 119 11.89 -6.59 -12.03
C GLU A 119 12.68 -7.11 -13.25
N ASN A 120 13.91 -7.58 -13.03
CA ASN A 120 14.73 -8.22 -14.05
C ASN A 120 14.06 -9.48 -14.65
N LYS A 121 13.35 -10.28 -13.83
CA LYS A 121 12.54 -11.42 -14.32
C LYS A 121 11.33 -10.97 -15.15
N TRP A 122 10.74 -9.81 -14.87
CA TRP A 122 9.66 -9.25 -15.69
C TRP A 122 10.20 -8.72 -17.03
N ILE A 123 11.29 -7.97 -17.01
CA ILE A 123 11.88 -7.37 -18.21
C ILE A 123 12.39 -8.44 -19.18
N SER A 124 13.07 -9.47 -18.67
CA SER A 124 13.50 -10.62 -19.48
C SER A 124 12.34 -11.37 -20.15
N ARG A 125 11.11 -11.27 -19.62
CA ARG A 125 9.91 -11.90 -20.20
C ARG A 125 9.20 -11.03 -21.24
N TYR A 126 9.28 -9.70 -21.14
CA TYR A 126 8.46 -8.77 -21.95
C TYR A 126 9.28 -7.82 -22.84
N GLY A 127 10.59 -8.00 -22.92
CA GLY A 127 11.50 -7.20 -23.74
C GLY A 127 12.29 -6.21 -22.90
N ALA A 128 13.58 -6.09 -23.22
CA ALA A 128 14.53 -5.27 -22.46
C ALA A 128 14.20 -3.77 -22.60
N THR A 129 13.67 -3.16 -21.54
CA THR A 129 13.82 -1.71 -21.38
C THR A 129 15.27 -1.44 -21.05
N VAL A 130 15.98 -0.79 -21.98
CA VAL A 130 17.29 -0.21 -21.69
C VAL A 130 17.07 0.78 -20.54
N ARG A 131 17.55 0.48 -19.34
CA ARG A 131 17.45 1.33 -18.15
C ARG A 131 18.76 1.18 -17.40
N THR A 132 19.29 2.29 -16.90
CA THR A 132 20.49 2.29 -16.07
C THR A 132 20.16 1.83 -14.65
N GLU A 133 21.18 1.51 -13.86
CA GLU A 133 20.99 1.18 -12.45
C GLU A 133 20.36 2.37 -11.69
N TYR A 134 20.80 3.59 -11.97
CA TYR A 134 20.24 4.81 -11.39
C TYR A 134 18.74 4.99 -11.68
N ASP A 135 18.28 4.59 -12.88
CA ASP A 135 16.85 4.58 -13.21
C ASP A 135 16.05 3.65 -12.28
N TYR A 136 16.62 2.51 -11.90
CA TYR A 136 15.99 1.55 -10.98
C TYR A 136 16.04 2.05 -9.54
N ILE A 137 17.15 2.64 -9.12
CA ILE A 137 17.31 3.23 -7.79
C ILE A 137 16.26 4.32 -7.55
N CYS A 138 16.13 5.26 -8.48
CA CYS A 138 15.16 6.35 -8.39
C CYS A 138 13.73 5.82 -8.29
N GLU A 139 13.34 4.90 -9.19
CA GLU A 139 11.99 4.32 -9.16
C GLU A 139 11.70 3.56 -7.86
N TYR A 140 12.67 2.80 -7.37
CA TYR A 140 12.53 2.08 -6.12
C TYR A 140 12.31 3.04 -4.95
N ILE A 141 13.15 4.08 -4.83
CA ILE A 141 13.03 5.07 -3.75
C ILE A 141 11.69 5.79 -3.83
N ALA A 142 11.28 6.30 -4.99
CA ALA A 142 10.00 7.01 -5.13
C ALA A 142 8.80 6.10 -4.83
N LYS A 143 8.68 4.99 -5.57
CA LYS A 143 7.44 4.21 -5.61
C LYS A 143 7.38 3.13 -4.54
N LYS A 144 8.51 2.50 -4.23
CA LYS A 144 8.54 1.34 -3.32
C LYS A 144 8.92 1.74 -1.90
N VAL A 145 9.66 2.83 -1.71
CA VAL A 145 9.98 3.33 -0.38
C VAL A 145 9.02 4.43 0.04
N VAL A 146 9.02 5.58 -0.64
CA VAL A 146 8.24 6.74 -0.20
C VAL A 146 6.74 6.52 -0.36
N ASP A 147 6.26 6.22 -1.57
CA ASP A 147 4.82 6.06 -1.82
C ASP A 147 4.22 4.92 -0.98
N ALA A 148 4.94 3.80 -0.85
CA ALA A 148 4.51 2.68 -0.01
C ALA A 148 4.45 3.07 1.47
N ALA A 149 5.46 3.78 1.99
CA ALA A 149 5.46 4.25 3.37
C ALA A 149 4.27 5.19 3.63
N VAL A 150 3.97 6.09 2.69
CA VAL A 150 2.86 7.03 2.78
C VAL A 150 1.51 6.31 2.69
N LEU A 151 1.37 5.34 1.79
CA LEU A 151 0.15 4.54 1.64
C LEU A 151 -0.15 3.73 2.90
N ASN A 152 0.85 3.09 3.48
CA ASN A 152 0.71 2.27 4.68
C ASN A 152 0.19 3.08 5.88
N ILE A 153 0.59 4.34 5.99
CA ILE A 153 0.18 5.21 7.10
C ILE A 153 -1.06 6.05 6.80
N ALA A 154 -1.51 6.14 5.54
CA ALA A 154 -2.64 6.97 5.14
C ALA A 154 -3.97 6.59 5.82
N HIS A 155 -4.13 5.31 6.19
CA HIS A 155 -5.31 4.83 6.91
C HIS A 155 -5.19 4.97 8.44
N ILE A 156 -4.04 5.43 8.93
CA ILE A 156 -3.68 5.47 10.36
C ILE A 156 -3.60 6.92 10.85
N TYR A 157 -2.96 7.78 10.06
CA TYR A 157 -2.83 9.20 10.33
C TYR A 157 -3.57 10.02 9.27
N PRO A 158 -4.35 11.04 9.67
CA PRO A 158 -4.92 11.98 8.72
C PRO A 158 -3.81 12.65 7.90
N LYS A 159 -4.09 12.97 6.64
CA LYS A 159 -3.11 13.57 5.71
C LYS A 159 -2.55 14.93 6.19
N THR A 160 -3.22 15.58 7.12
CA THR A 160 -2.78 16.82 7.78
C THR A 160 -1.60 16.61 8.75
N TYR A 161 -1.28 15.38 9.14
CA TYR A 161 -0.20 15.05 10.08
C TYR A 161 1.17 14.93 9.38
N GLN A 162 1.64 16.03 8.80
CA GLN A 162 2.89 16.07 8.03
C GLN A 162 4.12 15.61 8.82
N LYS A 163 4.23 16.01 10.10
CA LYS A 163 5.35 15.60 10.96
C LYS A 163 5.47 14.07 11.08
N LYS A 164 4.33 13.37 11.21
CA LYS A 164 4.31 11.90 11.27
C LYS A 164 4.68 11.29 9.92
N ARG A 165 4.24 11.88 8.81
CA ARG A 165 4.66 11.42 7.48
C ARG A 165 6.18 11.49 7.31
N VAL A 166 6.79 12.64 7.65
CA VAL A 166 8.24 12.83 7.57
C VAL A 166 8.98 11.80 8.41
N GLU A 167 8.53 11.56 9.65
CA GLU A 167 9.12 10.55 10.54
C GLU A 167 9.11 9.14 9.91
N TYR A 168 7.99 8.71 9.32
CA TYR A 168 7.87 7.37 8.74
C TYR A 168 8.61 7.23 7.42
N VAL A 169 8.59 8.27 6.57
CA VAL A 169 9.34 8.28 5.30
C VAL A 169 10.84 8.28 5.59
N ASN A 170 11.31 9.08 6.54
CA ASN A 170 12.72 9.08 6.91
C ASN A 170 13.16 7.72 7.48
N ALA A 171 12.35 7.07 8.33
CA ALA A 171 12.67 5.72 8.80
C ALA A 171 12.69 4.67 7.68
N ALA A 172 11.82 4.82 6.68
CA ALA A 172 11.79 3.96 5.50
C ALA A 172 13.05 4.16 4.62
N LEU A 173 13.38 5.41 4.31
CA LEU A 173 14.57 5.77 3.55
C LEU A 173 15.85 5.31 4.27
N GLN A 174 15.95 5.53 5.58
CA GLN A 174 17.12 5.15 6.38
C GLN A 174 17.42 3.66 6.31
N GLU A 175 16.40 2.81 6.36
CA GLU A 175 16.62 1.36 6.24
C GLU A 175 16.83 0.94 4.80
N ALA A 176 16.11 1.55 3.85
CA ALA A 176 16.22 1.20 2.44
C ALA A 176 17.63 1.50 1.89
N THR A 177 18.17 2.70 2.15
CA THR A 177 19.46 3.15 1.60
C THR A 177 20.64 2.29 2.05
N LYS A 178 20.55 1.61 3.20
CA LYS A 178 21.58 0.64 3.64
C LYS A 178 21.79 -0.52 2.68
N THR A 179 20.82 -0.78 1.80
CA THR A 179 20.80 -1.96 0.93
C THR A 179 20.84 -1.62 -0.56
N ILE A 180 20.77 -0.33 -0.91
CA ILE A 180 20.83 0.12 -2.29
C ILE A 180 22.29 0.36 -2.65
N PRO A 181 22.83 -0.25 -3.73
CA PRO A 181 24.17 0.04 -4.22
C PRO A 181 24.37 1.52 -4.51
N HIS A 182 25.59 2.02 -4.35
CA HIS A 182 26.03 3.39 -4.68
C HIS A 182 25.39 4.53 -3.88
N VAL A 183 24.23 4.33 -3.25
CA VAL A 183 23.55 5.36 -2.46
C VAL A 183 24.28 5.56 -1.13
N THR A 184 24.81 6.77 -0.93
CA THR A 184 25.51 7.17 0.30
C THR A 184 24.64 7.96 1.26
N GLY A 185 23.53 8.53 0.78
CA GLY A 185 22.63 9.32 1.60
C GLY A 185 21.38 9.77 0.87
N TYR A 186 20.53 10.50 1.58
CA TYR A 186 19.31 11.08 1.04
C TYR A 186 18.86 12.28 1.87
N GLU A 187 18.00 13.10 1.29
CA GLU A 187 17.19 14.07 2.02
C GLU A 187 15.74 14.03 1.56
N TYR A 188 14.81 13.94 2.50
CA TYR A 188 13.38 14.04 2.22
C TYR A 188 12.90 15.48 2.36
N ILE A 189 12.53 16.08 1.23
CA ILE A 189 12.20 17.49 1.08
C ILE A 189 10.68 17.64 0.98
N MET A 190 10.02 18.13 2.03
CA MET A 190 8.56 18.33 1.99
C MET A 190 8.15 19.61 1.25
N ASP A 191 9.04 20.58 1.19
CA ASP A 191 8.84 21.88 0.55
C ASP A 191 10.15 22.30 -0.12
N ILE A 192 10.19 22.18 -1.45
CA ILE A 192 11.38 22.51 -2.25
C ILE A 192 11.64 24.02 -2.30
N THR A 193 10.69 24.86 -1.84
CA THR A 193 10.83 26.31 -1.93
C THR A 193 11.91 26.92 -1.03
N SER A 194 12.40 26.14 -0.05
CA SER A 194 13.59 26.48 0.73
C SER A 194 14.89 26.45 -0.09
N ILE A 195 14.90 25.73 -1.21
CA ILE A 195 16.06 25.56 -2.10
C ILE A 195 15.83 26.33 -3.41
N ILE A 196 14.64 26.16 -4.01
CA ILE A 196 14.26 26.81 -5.26
C ILE A 196 13.05 27.71 -5.03
N PRO A 197 13.23 29.05 -4.98
CA PRO A 197 12.13 29.97 -4.80
C PRO A 197 11.03 29.79 -5.86
N LYS A 198 9.77 29.94 -5.44
CA LYS A 198 8.63 29.83 -6.34
C LYS A 198 8.69 30.91 -7.43
N ARG A 199 8.62 30.49 -8.70
CA ARG A 199 8.51 31.44 -9.82
C ARG A 199 7.20 32.22 -9.78
N THR A 200 7.27 33.51 -10.10
CA THR A 200 6.11 34.40 -10.19
C THR A 200 5.05 33.91 -11.20
N ASN A 201 5.47 33.23 -12.27
CA ASN A 201 4.61 32.71 -13.35
C ASN A 201 4.55 31.17 -13.39
N ALA A 202 4.79 30.48 -12.28
CA ALA A 202 4.70 29.02 -12.25
C ALA A 202 3.25 28.55 -12.56
N PRO A 203 3.05 27.61 -13.50
CA PRO A 203 1.72 27.03 -13.74
C PRO A 203 1.23 26.29 -12.49
N ALA A 204 -0.09 26.34 -12.26
CA ALA A 204 -0.71 25.61 -11.14
C ALA A 204 -0.55 24.08 -11.26
N TYR A 205 -0.33 23.58 -12.48
CA TYR A 205 -0.18 22.16 -12.81
C TYR A 205 1.29 21.69 -12.86
N GLY A 206 2.22 22.43 -12.24
CA GLY A 206 3.64 22.07 -12.16
C GLY A 206 4.49 22.70 -13.25
N TYR A 207 5.81 22.66 -13.08
CA TYR A 207 6.80 23.20 -14.03
C TYR A 207 8.01 22.27 -14.15
N LEU A 208 8.71 22.35 -15.27
CA LEU A 208 10.04 21.74 -15.37
C LEU A 208 11.08 22.66 -14.74
N LEU A 209 12.03 22.05 -14.05
CA LEU A 209 13.20 22.76 -13.57
C LEU A 209 14.04 23.24 -14.76
N SER A 210 14.44 24.51 -14.74
CA SER A 210 15.41 25.08 -15.68
C SER A 210 16.83 24.84 -15.20
N ASN A 211 17.80 25.03 -16.10
CA ASN A 211 19.23 24.96 -15.77
C ASN A 211 19.61 25.81 -14.54
N ALA A 212 18.98 26.98 -14.34
CA ALA A 212 19.27 27.83 -13.18
C ALA A 212 18.81 27.21 -11.84
N GLU A 213 17.68 26.51 -11.83
CA GLU A 213 17.15 25.88 -10.61
C GLU A 213 17.87 24.57 -10.32
N LEU A 214 18.22 23.83 -11.38
CA LEU A 214 19.07 22.66 -11.31
C LEU A 214 20.48 23.00 -10.78
N LEU A 215 21.04 24.13 -11.23
CA LEU A 215 22.29 24.66 -10.66
C LEU A 215 22.12 25.03 -9.18
N ALA A 216 21.04 25.71 -8.81
CA ALA A 216 20.78 26.07 -7.42
C ALA A 216 20.68 24.83 -6.50
N ILE A 217 20.05 23.74 -6.97
CA ILE A 217 20.05 22.45 -6.24
C ILE A 217 21.47 21.90 -6.11
N SER A 218 22.21 21.87 -7.22
CA SER A 218 23.59 21.36 -7.24
C SER A 218 24.50 22.12 -6.28
N GLU A 219 24.40 23.45 -6.26
CA GLU A 219 25.15 24.34 -5.37
C GLU A 219 24.73 24.15 -3.90
N HIS A 220 23.44 24.02 -3.63
CA HIS A 220 22.91 23.78 -2.28
C HIS A 220 23.51 22.52 -1.65
N TYR A 221 23.62 21.44 -2.43
CA TYR A 221 24.13 20.15 -1.97
C TYR A 221 25.64 19.96 -2.16
N GLY A 222 26.30 20.85 -2.91
CA GLY A 222 27.70 20.66 -3.33
C GLY A 222 27.92 19.38 -4.15
N LYS A 223 26.90 18.92 -4.87
CA LYS A 223 26.89 17.66 -5.64
C LYS A 223 26.45 17.93 -7.06
N ARG A 224 27.07 17.23 -8.02
CA ARG A 224 26.68 17.33 -9.43
C ARG A 224 25.40 16.54 -9.67
N LEU A 225 24.57 17.00 -10.59
CA LEU A 225 23.42 16.22 -11.03
C LEU A 225 23.88 15.00 -11.80
N ASN A 226 23.25 13.86 -11.52
CA ASN A 226 23.47 12.63 -12.27
C ASN A 226 22.91 12.77 -13.70
N THR A 227 23.68 12.31 -14.67
CA THR A 227 23.30 12.33 -16.10
C THR A 227 23.22 10.92 -16.70
N GLU A 228 23.49 9.89 -15.90
CA GLU A 228 23.51 8.49 -16.33
C GLU A 228 22.12 7.84 -16.28
N HIS A 229 21.21 8.36 -17.11
CA HIS A 229 19.84 7.86 -17.23
C HIS A 229 19.50 7.49 -18.68
N PHE A 230 18.68 6.45 -18.88
CA PHE A 230 18.39 5.95 -20.23
C PHE A 230 17.68 6.97 -21.13
N GLY A 231 16.88 7.84 -20.55
CA GLY A 231 16.62 9.12 -21.20
C GLY A 231 16.96 10.21 -20.21
N ASP A 232 16.97 11.45 -20.68
CA ASP A 232 16.99 12.67 -19.86
C ASP A 232 15.72 12.79 -18.96
N ARG A 233 15.10 11.66 -18.62
CA ARG A 233 13.74 11.35 -18.20
C ARG A 233 13.45 11.59 -16.75
N TYR A 234 14.38 12.04 -15.93
CA TYR A 234 14.09 12.26 -14.51
C TYR A 234 14.27 13.72 -14.11
N GLN A 235 15.30 14.38 -14.65
CA GLN A 235 15.58 15.79 -14.34
C GLN A 235 15.25 16.77 -15.48
N PHE A 236 15.16 16.30 -16.74
CA PHE A 236 15.12 17.19 -17.91
C PHE A 236 13.99 16.91 -18.93
N SER A 237 13.24 15.81 -18.81
CA SER A 237 12.20 15.45 -19.81
C SER A 237 10.80 15.96 -19.47
N LYS A 238 10.06 16.37 -20.51
CA LYS A 238 8.65 16.81 -20.50
C LYS A 238 7.64 15.65 -20.34
N ASN A 239 7.84 14.74 -19.40
CA ASN A 239 6.83 13.73 -19.06
C ASN A 239 5.99 14.18 -17.86
N ALA A 240 4.71 13.80 -17.82
CA ALA A 240 3.79 14.16 -16.74
C ALA A 240 4.24 13.67 -15.35
N SER A 241 5.08 12.63 -15.30
CA SER A 241 5.74 12.12 -14.09
C SER A 241 6.83 13.05 -13.53
N ASN A 242 7.32 14.01 -14.33
CA ASN A 242 8.47 14.85 -14.00
C ASN A 242 8.11 16.34 -13.93
N ASN A 243 6.82 16.66 -13.88
CA ASN A 243 6.43 18.03 -13.58
C ASN A 243 6.78 18.27 -12.12
N PHE A 244 7.83 19.04 -11.87
CA PHE A 244 8.18 19.47 -10.53
C PHE A 244 7.11 20.44 -10.06
N HIS A 245 6.42 20.04 -9.02
CA HIS A 245 5.46 20.89 -8.35
C HIS A 245 6.14 21.43 -7.10
N SER A 246 6.22 22.76 -6.96
CA SER A 246 6.84 23.38 -5.78
C SER A 246 6.21 22.95 -4.45
N ASN A 247 5.00 22.38 -4.49
CA ASN A 247 4.25 21.89 -3.34
C ASN A 247 4.24 20.35 -3.21
N TYR A 248 4.98 19.62 -4.04
CA TYR A 248 5.09 18.16 -3.92
C TYR A 248 6.36 17.82 -3.14
N PRO A 249 6.30 16.84 -2.24
CA PRO A 249 7.50 16.35 -1.59
C PRO A 249 8.43 15.68 -2.60
N MET A 250 9.73 15.81 -2.34
CA MET A 250 10.80 15.27 -3.18
C MET A 250 11.79 14.50 -2.31
N VAL A 251 12.61 13.67 -2.96
CA VAL A 251 13.76 13.03 -2.31
C VAL A 251 14.99 13.38 -3.11
N ALA A 252 15.97 14.00 -2.45
CA ALA A 252 17.33 14.07 -2.97
C ALA A 252 18.04 12.77 -2.62
N ILE A 253 18.69 12.13 -3.60
CA ILE A 253 19.41 10.87 -3.47
C ILE A 253 20.88 11.17 -3.75
N PHE A 254 21.79 10.75 -2.86
CA PHE A 254 23.21 11.02 -2.98
C PHE A 254 23.99 9.74 -3.28
N TYR A 255 24.92 9.82 -4.23
CA TYR A 255 25.72 8.67 -4.66
C TYR A 255 27.18 8.76 -4.20
N ASP A 256 27.92 7.66 -4.31
CA ASP A 256 29.33 7.52 -3.93
C ASP A 256 30.30 8.19 -4.91
N ASP A 257 29.90 8.33 -6.18
CA ASP A 257 30.60 9.07 -7.23
C ASP A 257 30.53 10.61 -7.08
N GLY A 258 29.83 11.11 -6.06
CA GLY A 258 29.66 12.53 -5.79
C GLY A 258 28.52 13.19 -6.58
N THR A 259 27.73 12.42 -7.32
CA THR A 259 26.53 12.90 -8.02
C THR A 259 25.27 12.78 -7.14
N MET A 260 24.16 13.32 -7.64
CA MET A 260 22.86 13.24 -6.99
C MET A 260 21.69 13.20 -7.97
N ASP A 261 20.59 12.63 -7.51
CA ASP A 261 19.28 12.69 -8.16
C ASP A 261 18.24 13.40 -7.30
N LEU A 262 17.23 13.96 -7.96
CA LEU A 262 16.06 14.56 -7.31
C LEU A 262 14.80 13.93 -7.88
N GLU A 263 14.04 13.25 -7.03
CA GLU A 263 12.86 12.50 -7.44
C GLU A 263 11.58 13.08 -6.83
N VAL A 264 10.57 13.31 -7.68
CA VAL A 264 9.25 13.80 -7.25
C VAL A 264 8.43 12.63 -6.72
N THR A 265 7.83 12.81 -5.55
CA THR A 265 7.00 11.76 -4.92
C THR A 265 5.52 12.12 -5.04
N ALA A 266 4.63 11.14 -4.80
CA ALA A 266 3.19 11.36 -4.97
C ALA A 266 2.68 12.59 -4.16
N PRO A 267 1.76 13.39 -4.74
CA PRO A 267 1.23 14.57 -4.08
C PRO A 267 0.62 14.24 -2.73
N VAL A 268 0.72 15.21 -1.82
CA VAL A 268 -0.21 15.27 -0.69
C VAL A 268 -1.58 15.64 -1.25
N ILE A 269 -2.40 14.64 -1.56
CA ILE A 269 -3.78 14.87 -2.01
C ILE A 269 -4.55 15.55 -0.86
N LYS A 270 -4.68 16.87 -0.92
CA LYS A 270 -5.54 17.69 -0.07
C LYS A 270 -6.99 17.45 -0.49
N TYR A 271 -7.76 16.74 0.34
CA TYR A 271 -9.22 16.82 0.33
C TYR A 271 -9.65 17.18 1.74
#